data_AF-A0A2R7SLJ0-F1
#
_entry.id   AF-A0A2R7SLJ0-F1
#
_cell.length_a   1.000
_cell.length_b   1.000
_cell.length_c   1.000
_cell.angle_alpha   90.00
_cell.angle_beta   90.00
_cell.angle_gamma   90.00
#
_symmetry.space_group_name_H-M   'P 1'
#
loop_
_entity.id
_entity.type
_entity.pdbx_description
1 polymer ?
#
loop_
_entity_poly.entity_id
_entity_poly.type
_entity_poly.pdbx_seq_one_letter_code
_entity_poly.pdbx_strand_id
1 'polypeptide(L)'
;MKHLPLPCALALSLALALGAPAAVHAEPLPTTWNLTPLYASAADWESARKALLADLPKLAALKGTLGKSAKSLRAGLDAISAANLRFERLRVYASMTQSTDNRDAANQERGNLAGQLGGEFGGALAWVEPEIQSLGEAKV
;
A
#
# COMPACT_ATOMS: atom_id res chain seq x y z
N MET A 1 12.74 -31.31 74.05
CA MET A 1 11.56 -30.56 74.53
C MET A 1 10.71 -30.24 73.30
N LYS A 2 9.82 -31.16 72.88
CA LYS A 2 8.35 -31.07 72.99
C LYS A 2 7.80 -29.66 72.74
N HIS A 3 7.37 -29.31 71.52
CA HIS A 3 6.18 -28.49 71.23
C HIS A 3 5.67 -28.76 69.79
N LEU A 4 4.40 -29.17 69.66
CA LEU A 4 3.52 -29.12 68.46
C LEU A 4 2.18 -28.61 69.04
N PRO A 5 1.34 -27.73 68.43
CA PRO A 5 0.80 -27.81 67.05
C PRO A 5 0.46 -26.48 66.28
N LEU A 6 0.01 -26.66 65.02
CA LEU A 6 -0.61 -25.76 63.98
C LEU A 6 -1.52 -24.60 64.50
N PRO A 7 -1.93 -23.53 63.73
CA PRO A 7 -2.40 -23.55 62.31
C PRO A 7 -2.29 -22.22 61.47
N CYS A 8 -2.91 -22.21 60.27
CA CYS A 8 -3.44 -21.03 59.53
C CYS A 8 -2.42 -20.05 58.91
N ALA A 9 -2.59 -19.48 57.71
CA ALA A 9 -3.73 -19.37 56.82
C ALA A 9 -3.28 -19.20 55.35
N LEU A 10 -4.19 -19.56 54.46
CA LEU A 10 -4.18 -19.45 53.01
C LEU A 10 -3.52 -18.16 52.47
N ALA A 11 -2.55 -18.32 51.56
CA ALA A 11 -2.26 -17.31 50.55
C ALA A 11 -3.36 -17.35 49.49
N LEU A 12 -4.28 -16.39 49.53
CA LEU A 12 -5.32 -16.22 48.52
C LEU A 12 -4.69 -15.59 47.27
N SER A 13 -4.31 -16.42 46.29
CA SER A 13 -3.90 -15.95 44.97
C SER A 13 -5.11 -15.39 44.23
N LEU A 14 -5.22 -14.07 44.13
CA LEU A 14 -6.19 -13.39 43.29
C LEU A 14 -5.75 -13.57 41.82
N ALA A 15 -6.23 -14.62 41.17
CA ALA A 15 -6.14 -14.74 39.72
C ALA A 15 -7.06 -13.68 39.10
N LEU A 16 -6.49 -12.53 38.73
CA LEU A 16 -7.17 -11.55 37.90
C LEU A 16 -7.36 -12.20 36.51
N ALA A 17 -8.53 -12.80 36.30
CA ALA A 17 -8.96 -13.21 34.97
C ALA A 17 -9.14 -11.92 34.14
N LEU A 18 -8.07 -11.48 33.49
CA LEU A 18 -8.14 -10.62 32.31
C LEU A 18 -8.96 -11.40 31.29
N GLY A 19 -10.28 -11.20 31.29
CA GLY A 19 -11.14 -11.68 30.23
C GLY A 19 -10.50 -11.21 28.92
N ALA A 20 -10.06 -12.16 28.09
CA ALA A 20 -9.59 -11.84 26.75
C ALA A 20 -10.64 -10.92 26.12
N PRO A 21 -10.25 -9.79 25.51
CA PRO A 21 -11.23 -8.95 24.83
C PRO A 21 -11.96 -9.85 23.86
N ALA A 22 -13.27 -10.00 24.04
CA ALA A 22 -14.10 -10.74 23.10
C ALA A 22 -13.80 -10.15 21.73
N ALA A 23 -13.33 -10.97 20.80
CA ALA A 23 -13.11 -10.53 19.44
C ALA A 23 -14.46 -9.99 18.95
N VAL A 24 -14.56 -8.66 18.85
CA VAL A 24 -15.74 -8.02 18.27
C VAL A 24 -15.66 -8.35 16.79
N HIS A 25 -16.30 -9.46 16.41
CA HIS A 25 -16.57 -9.81 15.04
C HIS A 25 -17.56 -8.76 14.54
N ALA A 26 -17.07 -7.84 13.70
CA ALA A 26 -17.97 -6.97 12.97
C ALA A 26 -18.71 -7.83 11.96
N GLU A 27 -20.04 -7.75 11.96
CA GLU A 27 -20.85 -8.39 10.94
C GLU A 27 -20.40 -7.89 9.55
N PRO A 28 -20.38 -8.75 8.52
CA PRO A 28 -20.04 -8.35 7.17
C PRO A 28 -20.87 -7.14 6.74
N LEU A 29 -20.24 -6.17 6.09
CA LEU A 29 -20.96 -5.00 5.58
C LEU A 29 -22.09 -5.47 4.65
N PRO A 30 -23.29 -4.89 4.74
CA PRO A 30 -24.42 -5.28 3.89
C PRO A 30 -24.16 -5.03 2.41
N THR A 31 -23.17 -4.20 2.07
CA THR A 31 -22.67 -3.99 0.69
C THR A 31 -21.21 -3.55 0.74
N THR A 32 -20.40 -4.05 -0.20
CA THR A 32 -18.98 -3.70 -0.35
C THR A 32 -18.71 -3.11 -1.74
N TRP A 33 -17.54 -2.52 -1.94
CA TRP A 33 -17.16 -1.91 -3.22
C TRP A 33 -17.07 -2.95 -4.34
N ASN A 34 -17.68 -2.67 -5.50
CA ASN A 34 -17.44 -3.47 -6.71
C ASN A 34 -16.14 -3.02 -7.39
N LEU A 35 -15.05 -3.76 -7.18
CA LEU A 35 -13.72 -3.44 -7.71
C LEU A 35 -13.37 -4.17 -9.01
N THR A 36 -14.27 -4.99 -9.54
CA THR A 36 -14.07 -5.70 -10.82
C THR A 36 -13.78 -4.79 -12.03
N PRO A 37 -14.24 -3.52 -12.09
CA PRO A 37 -13.83 -2.59 -13.16
C PRO A 37 -12.35 -2.17 -13.08
N LEU A 38 -11.71 -2.32 -11.92
CA LEU A 38 -10.28 -2.08 -11.75
C LEU A 38 -9.48 -3.34 -12.07
N TYR A 39 -9.77 -4.43 -11.36
CA TYR A 39 -9.16 -5.75 -11.50
C TYR A 39 -10.19 -6.83 -11.15
N ALA A 40 -10.32 -7.86 -11.99
CA ALA A 40 -11.28 -8.94 -11.78
C ALA A 40 -10.95 -9.79 -10.55
N SER A 41 -9.66 -9.90 -10.20
CA SER A 41 -9.19 -10.66 -9.05
C SER A 41 -7.95 -10.03 -8.40
N ALA A 42 -7.62 -10.49 -7.19
CA ALA A 42 -6.36 -10.13 -6.54
C ALA A 42 -5.12 -10.60 -7.33
N ALA A 43 -5.23 -11.69 -8.10
CA ALA A 43 -4.16 -12.18 -8.95
C ALA A 43 -3.91 -11.23 -10.15
N ASP A 44 -4.98 -10.68 -10.74
CA ASP A 44 -4.87 -9.68 -11.81
C ASP A 44 -4.23 -8.38 -11.30
N TRP A 45 -4.60 -7.97 -10.09
CA TRP A 45 -3.98 -6.83 -9.41
C TRP A 45 -2.47 -7.07 -9.19
N GLU A 46 -2.08 -8.24 -8.69
CA GLU A 46 -0.68 -8.57 -8.42
C GLU A 46 0.14 -8.65 -9.72
N SER A 47 -0.44 -9.20 -10.79
CA SER A 47 0.18 -9.22 -12.11
C SER A 47 0.42 -7.80 -12.64
N ALA A 48 -0.57 -6.91 -12.51
CA ALA A 48 -0.44 -5.52 -12.90
C ALA A 48 0.59 -4.74 -12.06
N ARG A 49 0.68 -5.04 -10.75
CA ARG A 49 1.69 -4.48 -9.84
C ARG A 49 3.10 -4.85 -10.30
N LYS A 50 3.35 -6.15 -10.54
CA LYS A 50 4.63 -6.64 -11.05
C LYS A 50 4.99 -6.05 -12.40
N ALA A 51 4.01 -5.90 -13.29
CA ALA A 51 4.22 -5.28 -14.59
C ALA A 51 4.64 -3.80 -14.46
N LEU A 52 4.03 -3.03 -13.53
CA LEU A 52 4.43 -1.65 -13.30
C LEU A 52 5.84 -1.56 -12.68
N LEU A 53 6.17 -2.42 -11.71
CA LEU A 53 7.51 -2.52 -11.14
C LEU A 53 8.59 -2.77 -12.22
N ALA A 54 8.31 -3.68 -13.15
CA ALA A 54 9.22 -3.98 -14.26
C ALA A 54 9.39 -2.82 -15.25
N ASP A 55 8.43 -1.89 -15.30
CA ASP A 55 8.48 -0.71 -16.17
C ASP A 55 9.23 0.49 -15.52
N LEU A 56 9.47 0.48 -14.20
CA LEU A 56 10.14 1.59 -13.51
C LEU A 56 11.52 1.95 -14.10
N PRO A 57 12.40 0.99 -14.49
CA PRO A 57 13.66 1.33 -15.14
C PRO A 57 13.48 2.08 -16.46
N LYS A 58 12.41 1.79 -17.21
CA LYS A 58 12.11 2.49 -18.48
C LYS A 58 11.68 3.93 -18.22
N LEU A 59 10.91 4.17 -17.16
CA LEU A 59 10.53 5.52 -16.73
C LEU A 59 11.76 6.30 -16.27
N ALA A 60 12.63 5.69 -15.47
CA ALA A 60 13.88 6.32 -15.03
C ALA A 60 14.80 6.68 -16.21
N ALA A 61 14.81 5.89 -17.28
CA ALA A 61 15.59 6.14 -18.49
C ALA A 61 15.11 7.35 -19.31
N LEU A 62 13.93 7.91 -19.02
CA LEU A 62 13.45 9.16 -19.65
C LEU A 62 14.15 10.40 -19.08
N LYS A 63 14.89 10.28 -17.97
CA LYS A 63 15.64 11.38 -17.38
C LYS A 63 16.65 11.97 -18.37
N GLY A 64 16.69 13.30 -18.44
CA GLY A 64 17.52 14.07 -19.35
C GLY A 64 17.06 14.03 -20.81
N THR A 65 15.85 13.52 -21.08
CA THR A 65 15.31 13.43 -22.45
C THR A 65 14.19 14.42 -22.72
N LEU A 66 13.53 14.97 -21.70
CA LEU A 66 12.33 15.80 -21.87
C LEU A 66 12.65 17.08 -22.65
N GLY A 67 13.80 17.70 -22.35
CA GLY A 67 14.24 18.94 -22.98
C GLY A 67 14.82 18.83 -24.39
N LYS A 68 14.93 17.62 -24.97
CA LYS A 68 15.58 17.42 -26.27
C LYS A 68 14.77 17.98 -27.45
N SER A 69 13.44 17.95 -27.35
CA SER A 69 12.50 18.50 -28.34
C SER A 69 11.07 18.47 -27.80
N ALA A 70 10.15 19.23 -28.38
CA ALA A 70 8.72 19.11 -28.06
C ALA A 70 8.17 17.68 -28.23
N LYS A 71 8.69 16.94 -29.22
CA LYS A 71 8.33 15.53 -29.44
C LYS A 71 8.81 14.63 -28.30
N SER A 72 10.03 14.86 -27.80
CA SER A 72 10.59 14.13 -26.66
C SER A 72 9.85 14.45 -25.36
N LEU A 73 9.52 15.72 -25.13
CA LEU A 73 8.72 16.17 -23.99
C LEU A 73 7.36 15.46 -23.98
N ARG A 74 6.61 15.55 -25.09
CA ARG A 74 5.30 14.89 -25.22
C ARG A 74 5.39 13.39 -24.97
N ALA A 75 6.33 12.70 -25.63
CA ALA A 75 6.48 11.26 -25.46
C ALA A 75 6.83 10.86 -24.01
N GLY A 76 7.68 11.64 -23.34
CA GLY A 76 8.02 11.42 -21.93
C GLY A 76 6.82 11.63 -21.00
N LEU A 77 6.09 12.74 -21.16
CA LEU A 77 4.90 13.05 -20.36
C LEU A 77 3.76 12.05 -20.59
N ASP A 78 3.56 11.60 -21.84
CA ASP A 78 2.57 10.56 -22.17
C ASP A 78 2.90 9.25 -21.44
N ALA A 79 4.17 8.85 -21.43
CA ALA A 79 4.62 7.64 -20.72
C ALA A 79 4.45 7.76 -19.20
N ILE A 80 4.80 8.91 -18.62
CA ILE A 80 4.64 9.19 -17.18
C ILE A 80 3.15 9.20 -16.80
N SER A 81 2.30 9.84 -17.61
CA SER A 81 0.85 9.90 -17.37
C SER A 81 0.20 8.52 -17.44
N ALA A 82 0.58 7.71 -18.44
CA ALA A 82 0.12 6.32 -18.54
C ALA A 82 0.54 5.48 -17.32
N ALA A 83 1.76 5.68 -16.82
CA ALA A 83 2.25 4.98 -15.64
C ALA A 83 1.54 5.45 -14.35
N ASN A 84 1.30 6.76 -14.20
CA ASN A 84 0.49 7.33 -13.11
C ASN A 84 -0.91 6.73 -13.07
N LEU A 85 -1.59 6.62 -14.22
CA LEU A 85 -2.93 6.02 -14.26
C LEU A 85 -2.91 4.56 -13.79
N ARG A 86 -1.90 3.78 -14.19
CA ARG A 86 -1.73 2.39 -13.73
C ARG A 86 -1.46 2.33 -12.22
N PHE A 87 -0.59 3.20 -11.71
CA PHE A 87 -0.30 3.31 -10.29
C PHE A 87 -1.55 3.65 -9.47
N GLU A 88 -2.31 4.65 -9.89
CA GLU A 88 -3.54 5.07 -9.20
C GLU A 88 -4.59 3.96 -9.15
N ARG A 89 -4.78 3.21 -10.26
CA ARG A 89 -5.68 2.05 -10.26
C ARG A 89 -5.25 0.98 -9.24
N LEU A 90 -3.95 0.68 -9.16
CA LEU A 90 -3.41 -0.27 -8.17
C LEU A 90 -3.63 0.22 -6.74
N ARG A 91 -3.34 1.49 -6.48
CA ARG A 91 -3.48 2.13 -5.16
C ARG A 91 -4.94 2.17 -4.71
N VAL A 92 -5.86 2.57 -5.59
CA VAL A 92 -7.29 2.64 -5.30
C VAL A 92 -7.84 1.24 -4.99
N TYR A 93 -7.52 0.23 -5.80
CA TYR A 93 -7.93 -1.14 -5.51
C TYR A 93 -7.46 -1.60 -4.13
N ALA A 94 -6.17 -1.44 -3.82
CA ALA A 94 -5.61 -1.86 -2.54
C ALA A 94 -6.28 -1.13 -1.36
N SER A 95 -6.39 0.20 -1.43
CA SER A 95 -7.01 1.02 -0.39
C SER A 95 -8.49 0.68 -0.15
N MET A 96 -9.26 0.42 -1.20
CA MET A 96 -10.68 0.05 -1.08
C MET A 96 -10.86 -1.38 -0.57
N THR A 97 -9.98 -2.32 -0.94
CA THR A 97 -10.00 -3.66 -0.33
C THR A 97 -9.66 -3.60 1.16
N GLN A 98 -8.67 -2.79 1.55
CA GLN A 98 -8.25 -2.63 2.94
C GLN A 98 -9.34 -1.99 3.81
N SER A 99 -10.09 -1.02 3.27
CA SER A 99 -11.18 -0.37 4.01
C SER A 99 -12.45 -1.22 4.14
N THR A 100 -12.57 -2.32 3.36
CA THR A 100 -13.74 -3.21 3.42
C THR A 100 -13.72 -4.10 4.66
N ASP A 101 -12.56 -4.67 4.98
CA ASP A 101 -12.31 -5.33 6.27
C ASP A 101 -10.82 -5.22 6.63
N ASN A 102 -10.54 -4.40 7.64
CA ASN A 102 -9.17 -4.15 8.09
C ASN A 102 -8.59 -5.30 8.95
N ARG A 103 -9.40 -6.32 9.29
CA ARG A 103 -8.95 -7.52 10.00
C ARG A 103 -8.44 -8.61 9.04
N ASP A 104 -8.76 -8.49 7.75
CA ASP A 104 -8.29 -9.41 6.73
C ASP A 104 -6.80 -9.19 6.43
N ALA A 105 -5.99 -10.18 6.79
CA ALA A 105 -4.54 -10.15 6.60
C ALA A 105 -4.12 -10.02 5.13
N ALA A 106 -4.87 -10.61 4.19
CA ALA A 106 -4.60 -10.49 2.76
C ALA A 106 -4.87 -9.07 2.25
N ASN A 107 -5.88 -8.38 2.81
CA ASN A 107 -6.13 -6.97 2.50
C ASN A 107 -5.06 -6.05 3.10
N GLN A 108 -4.58 -6.33 4.32
CA GLN A 108 -3.45 -5.61 4.92
C GLN A 108 -2.18 -5.74 4.07
N GLU A 109 -1.85 -6.97 3.68
CA GLU A 109 -0.66 -7.24 2.86
C GLU A 109 -0.73 -6.51 1.53
N ARG A 110 -1.90 -6.49 0.88
CA ARG A 110 -2.10 -5.75 -0.36
C ARG A 110 -1.89 -4.25 -0.19
N GLY A 111 -2.38 -3.68 0.91
CA GLY A 111 -2.13 -2.29 1.28
C GLY A 111 -0.63 -2.00 1.42
N ASN A 112 0.10 -2.88 2.11
CA ASN A 112 1.55 -2.75 2.29
C ASN A 112 2.31 -2.80 0.96
N LEU A 113 1.97 -3.77 0.09
CA LEU A 113 2.56 -3.90 -1.24
C LEU A 113 2.28 -2.70 -2.14
N ALA A 114 1.09 -2.11 -2.05
CA ALA A 114 0.76 -0.86 -2.75
C ALA A 114 1.58 0.33 -2.22
N GLY A 115 1.78 0.41 -0.91
CA GLY A 115 2.63 1.42 -0.28
C GLY A 115 4.09 1.32 -0.71
N GLN A 116 4.64 0.10 -0.74
CA GLN A 116 6.00 -0.17 -1.24
C GLN A 116 6.15 0.27 -2.70
N LEU A 117 5.21 -0.15 -3.56
CA LEU A 117 5.17 0.31 -4.96
C LEU A 117 5.13 1.84 -5.05
N GLY A 118 4.37 2.52 -4.19
CA GLY A 118 4.32 3.99 -4.18
C GLY A 118 5.67 4.64 -3.89
N GLY A 119 6.44 4.08 -2.96
CA GLY A 119 7.80 4.53 -2.68
C GLY A 119 8.74 4.33 -3.88
N GLU A 120 8.71 3.15 -4.49
CA GLU A 120 9.54 2.83 -5.66
C GLU A 120 9.17 3.68 -6.88
N PHE A 121 7.86 3.84 -7.13
CA PHE A 121 7.33 4.65 -8.23
C PHE A 121 7.68 6.13 -8.06
N GLY A 122 7.48 6.68 -6.86
CA GLY A 122 7.87 8.06 -6.54
C GLY A 122 9.38 8.29 -6.70
N GLY A 123 10.21 7.34 -6.25
CA GLY A 123 11.65 7.38 -6.44
C GLY A 123 12.06 7.36 -7.93
N ALA A 124 11.42 6.52 -8.74
CA ALA A 124 11.68 6.41 -10.17
C ALA A 124 11.32 7.68 -10.96
N LEU A 125 10.41 8.52 -10.44
CA LEU A 125 9.95 9.76 -11.07
C LEU A 125 10.42 11.05 -10.38
N ALA A 126 11.22 10.96 -9.31
CA ALA A 126 11.66 12.13 -8.53
C ALA A 126 12.46 13.16 -9.35
N TRP A 127 12.98 12.77 -10.51
CA TRP A 127 13.72 13.65 -11.42
C TRP A 127 12.83 14.51 -12.32
N VAL A 128 11.55 14.16 -12.49
CA VAL A 128 10.64 14.78 -13.46
C VAL A 128 10.44 16.27 -13.15
N GLU A 129 10.08 16.59 -11.91
CA GLU A 129 9.79 17.96 -11.49
C GLU A 129 11.03 18.89 -11.65
N PRO A 130 12.24 18.54 -11.14
CA PRO A 130 13.44 19.33 -11.41
C PRO A 130 13.76 19.50 -12.90
N GLU A 131 13.56 18.45 -13.71
CA GLU A 131 13.85 18.52 -15.14
C GLU A 131 12.89 19.48 -15.86
N ILE A 132 11.59 19.41 -15.58
CA ILE A 132 10.59 20.32 -16.15
C ILE A 132 10.91 21.76 -15.76
N GLN A 133 11.18 22.02 -14.48
CA GLN A 133 11.53 23.38 -14.00
C GLN A 133 12.78 23.93 -14.69
N SER A 134 13.75 23.08 -15.04
CA SER A 134 14.98 23.48 -15.72
C SER A 134 14.80 23.88 -17.20
N LEU A 135 13.69 23.49 -17.84
CA LEU A 135 13.43 23.81 -19.25
C LEU A 135 13.10 25.30 -19.47
N GLY A 136 12.43 25.91 -18.49
CA GLY A 136 11.94 27.29 -18.57
C GLY A 136 10.79 27.49 -19.56
N GLU A 137 10.11 28.65 -19.47
CA GLU A 137 8.89 28.97 -20.23
C GLU A 137 9.08 28.88 -21.76
N ALA A 138 10.26 29.18 -22.28
CA ALA A 138 10.50 29.20 -23.72
C ALA A 138 10.50 27.81 -24.40
N LYS A 139 10.50 26.72 -23.61
CA LYS A 139 10.59 25.33 -24.10
C LYS A 139 9.40 24.46 -23.69
N VAL A 140 8.44 25.02 -22.96
CA VAL A 140 7.22 24.37 -22.45
C VAL A 140 5.99 25.04 -23.05
#